data_AF-A0A917PUP2-F1
#
_entry.id   AF-A0A917PUP2-F1
#
_cell.length_a   1.000
_cell.length_b   1.000
_cell.length_c   1.000
_cell.angle_alpha   90.00
_cell.angle_beta   90.00
_cell.angle_gamma   90.00
#
_symmetry.space_group_name_H-M   'P 1'
#
loop_
_entity.id
_entity.type
_entity.pdbx_description
1 polymer ?
#
loop_
_entity_poly.entity_id
_entity_poly.type
_entity_poly.pdbx_seq_one_letter_code
_entity_poly.pdbx_strand_id
1 'polypeptide(L)'
;MTADFKVTAARIEANPLGRLMYGQRELFHSNLIGWFFDQLPEAADATFRPLAAPGSDTGRWVERERGHMDLVFHWTDRAPLVIENKVFSLPHRDQLDEYASIAAKWPHRPALVLLSVSAPDFDPGEWRYLSYAEFAERILEALPADSSYEVETMRRYGALVSDLHQLVSAVDVQSDDERVWLPDSLLSAISSSQMRAALHKARAQRVARVLNAILPGLEQPAAGGMSNATPLVESFEYVYTRGMHLHLGWQLQGDQFRRAAVYHDQSISGRSQESRRLREDVSREHPEFYSFPAPLPQTLGGRKEFNHFAPSFVYKYVKTPSLTIAELRVAAASVHAEIEQFRAEGAAADRPAEATRKAP
;
A
#
# COMPACT_ATOMS: atom_id res chain seq x y z
N MET A 1 -15.00 -0.32 17.57
CA MET A 1 -14.55 -0.55 16.17
C MET A 1 -15.71 -0.47 15.17
N THR A 2 -16.64 -1.44 15.11
CA THR A 2 -17.68 -1.44 14.05
C THR A 2 -18.63 -0.24 14.08
N ALA A 3 -19.09 0.18 15.27
CA ALA A 3 -19.97 1.35 15.40
C ALA A 3 -19.23 2.66 15.03
N ASP A 4 -18.04 2.85 15.59
CA ASP A 4 -17.21 4.05 15.35
C ASP A 4 -16.82 4.18 13.87
N PHE A 5 -16.49 3.08 13.21
CA PHE A 5 -16.18 3.04 11.78
C PHE A 5 -17.37 3.53 10.94
N LYS A 6 -18.58 3.02 11.22
CA LYS A 6 -19.79 3.41 10.47
C LYS A 6 -20.16 4.87 10.68
N VAL A 7 -20.03 5.38 11.90
CA VAL A 7 -20.28 6.80 12.20
C VAL A 7 -19.26 7.68 11.47
N THR A 8 -17.97 7.31 11.50
CA THR A 8 -16.90 8.05 10.82
C THR A 8 -17.11 8.05 9.30
N ALA A 9 -17.44 6.89 8.71
CA ALA A 9 -17.78 6.79 7.30
C ALA A 9 -18.98 7.70 6.93
N ALA A 10 -20.02 7.73 7.76
CA ALA A 10 -21.18 8.59 7.54
C ALA A 10 -20.82 10.09 7.57
N ARG A 11 -19.93 10.52 8.48
CA ARG A 11 -19.44 11.91 8.53
C ARG A 11 -18.66 12.29 7.26
N ILE A 12 -17.79 11.40 6.76
CA ILE A 12 -17.07 11.61 5.51
C ILE A 12 -18.04 11.73 4.33
N GLU A 13 -19.04 10.85 4.26
CA GLU A 13 -20.02 10.84 3.15
C GLU A 13 -20.96 12.05 3.17
N ALA A 14 -21.19 12.64 4.35
CA ALA A 14 -21.94 13.88 4.53
C ALA A 14 -21.10 15.15 4.26
N ASN A 15 -19.77 15.04 4.24
CA ASN A 15 -18.87 16.14 3.93
C ASN A 15 -18.71 16.29 2.40
N PRO A 16 -19.08 17.44 1.80
CA PRO A 16 -18.92 17.65 0.36
C PRO A 16 -17.49 17.45 -0.14
N LEU A 17 -16.49 17.82 0.67
CA LEU A 17 -15.09 17.62 0.34
C LEU A 17 -14.72 16.13 0.27
N GLY A 18 -15.36 15.28 1.06
CA GLY A 18 -15.20 13.83 0.99
C GLY A 18 -15.66 13.25 -0.35
N ARG A 19 -16.75 13.79 -0.92
CA ARG A 19 -17.24 13.40 -2.25
C ARG A 19 -16.30 13.84 -3.37
N LEU A 20 -15.72 15.04 -3.27
CA LEU A 20 -14.77 15.57 -4.25
C LEU A 20 -13.44 14.80 -4.25
N MET A 21 -12.98 14.38 -3.07
CA MET A 21 -11.73 13.62 -2.90
C MET A 21 -11.72 12.28 -3.66
N TYR A 22 -12.87 11.61 -3.83
CA TYR A 22 -12.92 10.25 -4.40
C TYR A 22 -12.32 10.14 -5.82
N GLY A 23 -12.30 11.22 -6.60
CA GLY A 23 -11.79 11.24 -7.97
C GLY A 23 -10.25 11.32 -8.07
N GLN A 24 -9.57 11.95 -7.11
CA GLN A 24 -8.14 12.27 -7.20
C GLN A 24 -7.38 12.20 -5.86
N ARG A 25 -7.82 11.32 -4.94
CA ARG A 25 -7.15 10.90 -3.69
C ARG A 25 -6.05 11.84 -3.18
N GLU A 26 -4.77 11.49 -3.32
CA GLU A 26 -3.64 12.26 -2.77
C GLU A 26 -3.54 13.68 -3.37
N LEU A 27 -3.77 13.82 -4.68
CA LEU A 27 -3.73 15.10 -5.39
C LEU A 27 -4.81 16.07 -4.89
N PHE A 28 -6.01 15.58 -4.55
CA PHE A 28 -7.05 16.42 -3.94
C PHE A 28 -6.55 17.12 -2.67
N HIS A 29 -5.84 16.39 -1.80
CA HIS A 29 -5.31 16.96 -0.57
C HIS A 29 -4.22 17.98 -0.86
N SER A 30 -3.26 17.67 -1.72
CA SER A 30 -2.19 18.62 -2.08
C SER A 30 -2.75 19.88 -2.74
N ASN A 31 -3.80 19.76 -3.56
CA ASN A 31 -4.48 20.92 -4.16
C ASN A 31 -5.10 21.83 -3.09
N LEU A 32 -5.84 21.23 -2.15
CA LEU A 32 -6.57 21.98 -1.13
C LEU A 32 -5.61 22.60 -0.10
N ILE A 33 -4.50 21.92 0.20
CA ILE A 33 -3.43 22.46 1.04
C ILE A 33 -2.73 23.65 0.36
N GLY A 34 -2.44 23.56 -0.95
CA GLY A 34 -1.89 24.70 -1.68
C GLY A 34 -2.84 25.89 -1.69
N TRP A 35 -4.13 25.64 -1.94
CA TRP A 35 -5.16 26.67 -1.87
C TRP A 35 -5.31 27.29 -0.47
N PHE A 36 -5.22 26.48 0.59
CA PHE A 36 -5.20 26.96 1.97
C PHE A 36 -4.05 27.95 2.20
N PHE A 37 -2.87 27.61 1.70
CA PHE A 37 -1.69 28.45 1.81
C PHE A 37 -1.87 29.82 1.16
N ASP A 38 -2.56 29.88 0.01
CA ASP A 38 -2.79 31.11 -0.73
C ASP A 38 -3.93 31.97 -0.15
N GLN A 39 -5.04 31.34 0.25
CA GLN A 39 -6.26 32.07 0.63
C GLN A 39 -6.31 32.49 2.10
N LEU A 40 -5.65 31.74 2.99
CA LEU A 40 -5.65 32.01 4.44
C LEU A 40 -4.21 32.11 4.97
N PRO A 41 -3.46 33.16 4.59
CA PRO A 41 -2.02 33.20 4.80
C PRO A 41 -1.59 33.12 6.26
N GLU A 42 -2.29 33.82 7.16
CA GLU A 42 -1.97 33.80 8.59
C GLU A 42 -2.21 32.42 9.22
N ALA A 43 -3.35 31.80 8.94
CA ALA A 43 -3.68 30.47 9.43
C ALA A 43 -2.76 29.38 8.83
N ALA A 44 -2.45 29.48 7.54
CA ALA A 44 -1.53 28.56 6.88
C ALA A 44 -0.10 28.72 7.41
N ASP A 45 0.36 29.95 7.65
CA ASP A 45 1.66 30.19 8.29
C ASP A 45 1.69 29.60 9.70
N ALA A 46 0.66 29.81 10.51
CA ALA A 46 0.57 29.19 11.84
C ALA A 46 0.59 27.65 11.78
N THR A 47 0.01 27.05 10.72
CA THR A 47 -0.01 25.60 10.52
C THR A 47 1.35 25.03 10.11
N PHE A 48 1.98 25.60 9.07
CA PHE A 48 3.13 25.00 8.38
C PHE A 48 4.48 25.60 8.75
N ARG A 49 4.55 26.91 9.01
CA ARG A 49 5.81 27.61 9.27
C ARG A 49 6.57 27.06 10.49
N PRO A 50 5.93 26.57 11.57
CA PRO A 50 6.63 25.90 12.67
C PRO A 50 7.30 24.57 12.29
N LEU A 51 6.99 24.01 11.12
CA LEU A 51 7.61 22.79 10.60
C LEU A 51 8.88 23.09 9.78
N ALA A 52 9.04 24.34 9.33
CA ALA A 52 10.19 24.78 8.56
C ALA A 52 11.36 25.18 9.47
N ALA A 53 12.59 24.91 9.03
CA ALA A 53 13.79 25.39 9.69
C ALA A 53 14.02 26.88 9.39
N PRO A 54 14.70 27.62 10.29
CA PRO A 54 15.22 28.96 9.97
C PRO A 54 16.08 28.92 8.69
N GLY A 55 15.93 29.94 7.85
CA GLY A 55 16.64 30.03 6.59
C GLY A 55 16.28 31.33 5.87
N SER A 56 16.52 31.39 4.57
CA SER A 56 16.14 32.52 3.74
C SER A 56 15.67 32.02 2.39
N ASP A 57 14.58 32.58 1.89
CA ASP A 57 14.12 32.41 0.52
C ASP A 57 13.63 33.75 -0.03
N THR A 58 13.19 33.77 -1.28
CA THR A 58 12.91 35.01 -2.03
C THR A 58 11.48 35.55 -1.81
N GLY A 59 10.64 34.87 -1.03
CA GLY A 59 9.21 35.20 -0.95
C GLY A 59 8.36 34.10 -0.31
N ARG A 60 7.03 34.29 -0.36
CA ARG A 60 6.03 33.34 0.15
C ARG A 60 5.19 32.78 -0.99
N TRP A 61 5.39 31.50 -1.31
CA TRP A 61 4.59 30.76 -2.29
C TRP A 61 4.67 29.26 -1.99
N VAL A 62 3.83 28.49 -2.67
CA VAL A 62 3.84 27.03 -2.63
C VAL A 62 3.97 26.48 -4.04
N GLU A 63 4.91 25.56 -4.23
CA GLU A 63 5.01 24.74 -5.43
C GLU A 63 4.35 23.39 -5.18
N ARG A 64 3.77 22.82 -6.23
CA ARG A 64 3.18 21.49 -6.21
C ARG A 64 3.85 20.61 -7.24
N GLU A 65 4.01 19.34 -6.90
CA GLU A 65 4.58 18.30 -7.79
C GLU A 65 6.00 18.63 -8.29
N ARG A 66 6.75 19.49 -7.58
CA ARG A 66 8.13 19.85 -7.93
C ARG A 66 9.03 18.64 -7.76
N GLY A 67 9.54 18.12 -8.88
CA GLY A 67 10.43 16.95 -8.86
C GLY A 67 9.78 15.72 -8.21
N HIS A 68 8.47 15.54 -8.42
CA HIS A 68 7.64 14.48 -7.84
C HIS A 68 7.35 14.57 -6.33
N MET A 69 7.79 15.64 -5.66
CA MET A 69 7.39 15.95 -4.28
C MET A 69 6.02 16.62 -4.28
N ASP A 70 5.12 16.20 -3.38
CA ASP A 70 3.73 16.67 -3.41
C ASP A 70 3.60 18.19 -3.21
N LEU A 71 4.30 18.75 -2.22
CA LEU A 71 4.26 20.18 -1.88
C LEU A 71 5.63 20.71 -1.44
N VAL A 72 5.95 21.93 -1.86
CA VAL A 72 7.15 22.67 -1.41
C VAL A 72 6.73 24.10 -1.05
N PHE A 73 6.84 24.46 0.22
CA PHE A 73 6.48 25.77 0.73
C PHE A 73 7.71 26.66 0.92
N HIS A 74 7.53 27.95 0.64
CA HIS A 74 8.57 28.95 0.73
C HIS A 74 8.11 30.11 1.61
N TRP A 75 9.05 30.67 2.38
CA TRP A 75 8.91 31.93 3.11
C TRP A 75 10.21 32.71 3.02
N THR A 76 10.16 34.03 3.19
CA THR A 76 11.35 34.88 3.12
C THR A 76 12.40 34.57 4.19
N ASP A 77 11.99 34.08 5.35
CA ASP A 77 12.83 33.85 6.54
C ASP A 77 12.91 32.37 6.97
N ARG A 78 12.56 31.45 6.08
CA ARG A 78 12.63 30.00 6.33
C ARG A 78 13.34 29.30 5.18
N ALA A 79 13.94 28.16 5.49
CA ALA A 79 14.31 27.20 4.45
C ALA A 79 13.03 26.61 3.82
N PRO A 80 13.09 26.11 2.58
CA PRO A 80 11.92 25.47 1.98
C PRO A 80 11.42 24.30 2.84
N LEU A 81 10.11 24.09 2.88
CA LEU A 81 9.49 22.95 3.54
C LEU A 81 8.92 22.01 2.49
N VAL A 82 9.43 20.80 2.42
CA VAL A 82 8.88 19.73 1.57
C VAL A 82 7.88 18.92 2.39
N ILE A 83 6.68 18.72 1.85
CA ILE A 83 5.71 17.77 2.39
C ILE A 83 5.47 16.66 1.38
N GLU A 84 5.67 15.42 1.80
CA GLU A 84 5.22 14.23 1.10
C GLU A 84 3.94 13.72 1.75
N ASN A 85 2.89 13.51 0.96
CA ASN A 85 1.54 13.28 1.43
C ASN A 85 1.04 11.85 1.13
N LYS A 86 0.69 11.08 2.18
CA LYS A 86 0.23 9.69 2.07
C LYS A 86 -1.03 9.43 2.90
N VAL A 87 -2.19 9.41 2.25
CA VAL A 87 -3.49 9.18 2.90
C VAL A 87 -3.76 7.68 3.07
N PHE A 88 -3.84 6.93 1.96
CA PHE A 88 -4.24 5.51 1.96
C PHE A 88 -3.06 4.56 1.87
N SER A 89 -2.05 4.93 1.08
CA SER A 89 -0.82 4.18 0.91
C SER A 89 0.09 4.28 2.13
N LEU A 90 0.93 3.27 2.31
CA LEU A 90 2.01 3.30 3.29
C LEU A 90 3.18 4.12 2.74
N PRO A 91 3.95 4.79 3.61
CA PRO A 91 5.22 5.39 3.20
C PRO A 91 6.22 4.32 2.75
N HIS A 92 7.11 4.66 1.82
CA HIS A 92 8.13 3.77 1.29
C HIS A 92 9.51 4.38 1.48
N ARG A 93 10.44 3.63 2.09
CA ARG A 93 11.82 4.08 2.37
C ARG A 93 12.51 4.60 1.12
N ASP A 94 12.56 3.81 0.06
CA ASP A 94 13.30 4.15 -1.16
C ASP A 94 12.84 5.48 -1.78
N GLN A 95 11.53 5.76 -1.74
CA GLN A 95 10.97 7.03 -2.22
C GLN A 95 11.42 8.20 -1.35
N LEU A 96 11.37 8.05 -0.03
CA LEU A 96 11.79 9.11 0.91
C LEU A 96 13.30 9.38 0.82
N ASP A 97 14.11 8.33 0.65
CA ASP A 97 15.56 8.44 0.48
C ASP A 97 15.92 9.13 -0.86
N GLU A 98 15.22 8.77 -1.94
CA GLU A 98 15.37 9.43 -3.25
C GLU A 98 15.04 10.92 -3.15
N TYR A 99 13.91 11.26 -2.54
CA TYR A 99 13.46 12.65 -2.41
C TYR A 99 14.40 13.45 -1.50
N ALA A 100 14.87 12.89 -0.39
CA ALA A 100 15.87 13.53 0.46
C ALA A 100 17.18 13.78 -0.31
N SER A 101 17.64 12.82 -1.12
CA SER A 101 18.84 12.95 -1.96
C SER A 101 18.71 14.03 -3.04
N ILE A 102 17.53 14.16 -3.65
CA ILE A 102 17.23 15.24 -4.60
C ILE A 102 17.21 16.59 -3.89
N ALA A 103 16.51 16.67 -2.76
CA ALA A 103 16.36 17.88 -1.95
C ALA A 103 17.69 18.38 -1.37
N ALA A 104 18.61 17.47 -1.02
CA ALA A 104 19.94 17.81 -0.50
C ALA A 104 20.80 18.62 -1.49
N LYS A 105 20.46 18.60 -2.78
CA LYS A 105 21.17 19.35 -3.84
C LYS A 105 20.64 20.78 -4.01
N TRP A 106 19.61 21.18 -3.26
CA TRP A 106 19.03 22.52 -3.38
C TRP A 106 19.92 23.58 -2.72
N PRO A 107 19.85 24.85 -3.17
CA PRO A 107 20.67 25.93 -2.61
C PRO A 107 20.50 26.11 -1.10
N HIS A 108 19.27 25.89 -0.60
CA HIS A 108 18.93 25.88 0.80
C HIS A 108 18.37 24.52 1.16
N ARG A 109 18.97 23.89 2.17
CA ARG A 109 18.55 22.57 2.63
C ARG A 109 17.13 22.65 3.20
N PRO A 110 16.15 21.92 2.64
CA PRO A 110 14.78 22.02 3.10
C PRO A 110 14.55 21.23 4.40
N ALA A 111 13.50 21.60 5.12
CA ALA A 111 12.87 20.72 6.10
C ALA A 111 11.99 19.70 5.37
N LEU A 112 11.98 18.44 5.82
CA LEU A 112 11.26 17.35 5.19
C LEU A 112 10.17 16.81 6.14
N VAL A 113 8.92 16.79 5.68
CA VAL A 113 7.77 16.30 6.46
C VAL A 113 7.02 15.21 5.70
N LEU A 114 6.87 14.05 6.33
CA LEU A 114 5.99 12.99 5.88
C LEU A 114 4.62 13.20 6.53
N LEU A 115 3.67 13.77 5.78
CA LEU A 115 2.28 13.90 6.19
C LEU A 115 1.54 12.60 5.84
N SER A 116 1.29 11.75 6.82
CA SER A 116 0.66 10.45 6.56
C SER A 116 -0.31 10.00 7.64
N VAL A 117 -1.34 9.25 7.24
CA VAL A 117 -2.19 8.56 8.21
C VAL A 117 -1.41 7.49 8.96
N SER A 118 -0.68 6.62 8.25
CA SER A 118 0.06 5.52 8.85
C SER A 118 1.53 5.92 9.07
N ALA A 119 2.00 5.73 10.30
CA ALA A 119 3.41 5.91 10.60
C ALA A 119 4.30 4.97 9.75
N PRO A 120 5.52 5.41 9.40
CA PRO A 120 6.51 4.52 8.80
C PRO A 120 6.91 3.43 9.81
N ASP A 121 7.05 2.21 9.32
CA ASP A 121 7.54 1.02 10.04
C ASP A 121 9.06 0.86 9.93
N PHE A 122 9.73 1.94 9.53
CA PHE A 122 11.15 2.02 9.28
C PHE A 122 11.65 3.39 9.75
N ASP A 123 12.94 3.51 10.07
CA ASP A 123 13.55 4.80 10.41
C ASP A 123 13.45 5.77 9.22
N PRO A 124 12.68 6.86 9.30
CA PRO A 124 12.47 7.80 8.20
C PRO A 124 13.66 8.75 8.00
N GLY A 125 14.72 8.65 8.81
CA GLY A 125 15.90 9.49 8.70
C GLY A 125 15.57 10.96 8.99
N GLU A 126 15.77 11.82 8.00
CA GLU A 126 15.59 13.27 8.14
C GLU A 126 14.13 13.72 8.03
N TRP A 127 13.23 12.82 7.62
CA TRP A 127 11.81 13.10 7.48
C TRP A 127 11.14 13.14 8.85
N ARG A 128 10.53 14.28 9.18
CA ARG A 128 9.64 14.40 10.32
C ARG A 128 8.28 13.80 9.98
N TYR A 129 7.84 12.79 10.74
CA TYR A 129 6.47 12.29 10.63
C TYR A 129 5.47 13.31 11.22
N LEU A 130 4.40 13.59 10.48
CA LEU A 130 3.24 14.35 10.90
C LEU A 130 1.98 13.54 10.60
N SER A 131 1.22 13.17 11.64
CA SER A 131 -0.01 12.42 11.43
C SER A 131 -1.12 13.31 10.87
N TYR A 132 -2.06 12.71 10.13
CA TYR A 132 -3.26 13.42 9.70
C TYR A 132 -4.12 13.95 10.87
N ALA A 133 -4.09 13.29 12.03
CA ALA A 133 -4.77 13.77 13.23
C ALA A 133 -4.13 15.07 13.75
N GLU A 134 -2.80 15.08 13.94
CA GLU A 134 -2.07 16.28 14.36
C GLU A 134 -2.21 17.41 13.32
N PHE A 135 -2.19 17.06 12.03
CA PHE A 135 -2.39 18.05 10.96
C PHE A 135 -3.79 18.69 11.01
N ALA A 136 -4.83 17.89 11.25
CA ALA A 136 -6.19 18.41 11.41
C ALA A 136 -6.31 19.36 12.62
N GLU A 137 -5.70 19.01 13.75
CA GLU A 137 -5.65 19.86 14.95
C GLU A 137 -4.96 21.20 14.64
N ARG A 138 -3.78 21.17 14.03
CA ARG A 138 -3.05 22.39 13.62
C ARG A 138 -3.87 23.31 12.73
N ILE A 139 -4.60 22.75 11.76
CA ILE A 139 -5.51 23.55 10.91
C ILE A 139 -6.58 24.19 11.79
N LEU A 140 -7.30 23.40 12.58
CA LEU A 140 -8.45 23.87 13.35
C LEU A 140 -8.07 24.91 14.41
N GLU A 141 -6.89 24.78 15.03
CA GLU A 141 -6.34 25.76 15.97
C GLU A 141 -5.90 27.06 15.29
N ALA A 142 -5.40 26.98 14.06
CA ALA A 142 -4.93 28.14 13.31
C ALA A 142 -6.04 28.93 12.62
N LEU A 143 -7.21 28.33 12.40
CA LEU A 143 -8.32 29.00 11.71
C LEU A 143 -8.93 30.12 12.56
N PRO A 144 -9.26 31.27 11.96
CA PRO A 144 -9.96 32.33 12.66
C PRO A 144 -11.38 31.90 13.06
N ALA A 145 -11.99 32.68 13.94
CA ALA A 145 -13.34 32.43 14.46
C ALA A 145 -14.46 32.86 13.52
N ASP A 146 -14.15 33.52 12.39
CA ASP A 146 -15.15 33.92 11.42
C ASP A 146 -15.69 32.73 10.60
N SER A 147 -16.66 33.04 9.74
CA SER A 147 -17.37 32.06 8.90
C SER A 147 -17.26 32.40 7.41
N SER A 148 -16.11 32.95 6.96
CA SER A 148 -15.88 33.13 5.53
C SER A 148 -15.96 31.79 4.80
N TYR A 149 -16.18 31.85 3.48
CA TYR A 149 -16.20 30.65 2.66
C TYR A 149 -14.90 29.84 2.81
N GLU A 150 -13.77 30.55 2.85
CA GLU A 150 -12.44 29.98 2.96
C GLU A 150 -12.24 29.27 4.30
N VAL A 151 -12.62 29.94 5.38
CA VAL A 151 -12.50 29.43 6.75
C VAL A 151 -13.39 28.23 6.96
N GLU A 152 -14.66 28.27 6.52
CA GLU A 152 -15.56 27.13 6.63
C GLU A 152 -15.16 25.96 5.74
N THR A 153 -14.58 26.22 4.57
CA THR A 153 -14.01 25.17 3.70
C THR A 153 -12.87 24.47 4.42
N MET A 154 -11.95 25.21 5.03
CA MET A 154 -10.83 24.63 5.77
C MET A 154 -11.24 23.99 7.09
N ARG A 155 -12.27 24.49 7.78
CA ARG A 155 -12.86 23.86 8.96
C ARG A 155 -13.43 22.49 8.61
N ARG A 156 -14.15 22.40 7.49
CA ARG A 156 -14.66 21.12 6.95
C ARG A 156 -13.53 20.21 6.49
N TYR A 157 -12.46 20.75 5.94
CA TYR A 157 -11.29 19.96 5.56
C TYR A 157 -10.57 19.39 6.78
N GLY A 158 -10.33 20.18 7.83
CA GLY A 158 -9.74 19.70 9.10
C GLY A 158 -10.57 18.55 9.69
N ALA A 159 -11.90 18.72 9.74
CA ALA A 159 -12.81 17.64 10.17
C ALA A 159 -12.72 16.40 9.27
N LEU A 160 -12.68 16.57 7.94
CA LEU A 160 -12.54 15.47 6.98
C LEU A 160 -11.22 14.71 7.18
N VAL A 161 -10.10 15.42 7.32
CA VAL A 161 -8.76 14.85 7.50
C VAL A 161 -8.69 14.05 8.81
N SER A 162 -9.28 14.56 9.89
CA SER A 162 -9.42 13.82 11.15
C SER A 162 -10.26 12.55 10.99
N ASP A 163 -11.41 12.63 10.32
CA ASP A 163 -12.26 11.46 10.06
C ASP A 163 -11.56 10.44 9.15
N LEU A 164 -10.80 10.90 8.14
CA LEU A 164 -10.01 10.02 7.27
C LEU A 164 -8.90 9.31 8.05
N HIS A 165 -8.22 10.01 8.96
CA HIS A 165 -7.26 9.38 9.86
C HIS A 165 -7.91 8.24 10.63
N GLN A 166 -9.05 8.49 11.28
CA GLN A 166 -9.78 7.46 12.02
C GLN A 166 -10.21 6.29 11.12
N LEU A 167 -10.77 6.58 9.94
CA LEU A 167 -11.28 5.55 9.02
C LEU A 167 -10.17 4.65 8.48
N VAL A 168 -9.05 5.23 8.06
CA VAL A 168 -7.92 4.49 7.49
C VAL A 168 -7.15 3.76 8.60
N SER A 169 -6.92 4.37 9.77
CA SER A 169 -6.32 3.67 10.90
C SER A 169 -7.16 2.48 11.38
N ALA A 170 -8.49 2.54 11.22
CA ALA A 170 -9.37 1.42 11.57
C ALA A 170 -9.21 0.18 10.67
N VAL A 171 -8.46 0.26 9.56
CA VAL A 171 -8.14 -0.92 8.72
C VAL A 171 -6.77 -1.52 9.02
N ASP A 172 -6.00 -0.93 9.94
CA ASP A 172 -4.74 -1.50 10.43
C ASP A 172 -4.97 -2.87 11.08
N VAL A 173 -3.96 -3.73 11.01
CA VAL A 173 -4.03 -5.06 11.61
C VAL A 173 -3.84 -4.96 13.12
N GLN A 174 -4.87 -5.29 13.90
CA GLN A 174 -4.85 -5.10 15.37
C GLN A 174 -4.56 -6.38 16.14
N SER A 175 -4.93 -7.54 15.58
CA SER A 175 -4.74 -8.85 16.21
C SER A 175 -4.55 -9.94 15.15
N ASP A 176 -3.99 -11.06 15.57
CA ASP A 176 -3.85 -12.24 14.73
C ASP A 176 -5.18 -12.99 14.53
N ASP A 177 -6.14 -12.83 15.46
CA ASP A 177 -7.43 -13.51 15.41
C ASP A 177 -8.42 -12.88 14.41
N GLU A 178 -8.12 -11.68 13.93
CA GLU A 178 -9.03 -10.98 13.02
C GLU A 178 -8.93 -11.54 11.60
N ARG A 179 -10.01 -11.36 10.82
CA ARG A 179 -10.01 -11.76 9.41
C ARG A 179 -9.05 -10.91 8.60
N VAL A 180 -8.40 -11.54 7.62
CA VAL A 180 -7.52 -10.83 6.69
C VAL A 180 -8.28 -9.69 5.99
N TRP A 181 -9.49 -9.98 5.52
CA TRP A 181 -10.35 -9.00 4.85
C TRP A 181 -11.41 -8.43 5.76
N LEU A 182 -11.66 -7.13 5.58
CA LEU A 182 -12.77 -6.44 6.21
C LEU A 182 -14.09 -7.06 5.73
N PRO A 183 -15.04 -7.34 6.65
CA PRO A 183 -16.32 -7.92 6.27
C PRO A 183 -17.18 -6.91 5.48
N ASP A 184 -17.97 -7.41 4.53
CA ASP A 184 -18.89 -6.58 3.73
C ASP A 184 -19.86 -5.76 4.58
N SER A 185 -20.24 -6.27 5.76
CA SER A 185 -21.12 -5.59 6.71
C SER A 185 -20.52 -4.32 7.33
N LEU A 186 -19.19 -4.20 7.32
CA LEU A 186 -18.45 -3.01 7.73
C LEU A 186 -18.37 -2.01 6.56
N LEU A 187 -18.01 -2.51 5.38
CA LEU A 187 -17.82 -1.70 4.17
C LEU A 187 -19.13 -1.20 3.55
N SER A 188 -20.26 -1.84 3.82
CA SER A 188 -21.58 -1.39 3.34
C SER A 188 -22.00 -0.02 3.87
N ALA A 189 -21.34 0.48 4.92
CA ALA A 189 -21.53 1.85 5.40
C ALA A 189 -20.90 2.91 4.46
N ILE A 190 -20.08 2.50 3.50
CA ILE A 190 -19.42 3.37 2.54
C ILE A 190 -20.10 3.20 1.18
N SER A 191 -20.77 4.26 0.73
CA SER A 191 -21.51 4.26 -0.53
C SER A 191 -20.55 4.24 -1.73
N SER A 192 -19.43 4.97 -1.62
CA SER A 192 -18.42 5.10 -2.67
C SER A 192 -17.67 3.79 -2.93
N SER A 193 -17.71 3.30 -4.18
CA SER A 193 -16.93 2.12 -4.60
C SER A 193 -15.43 2.42 -4.65
N GLN A 194 -15.05 3.66 -4.99
CA GLN A 194 -13.66 4.11 -4.99
C GLN A 194 -13.07 4.10 -3.57
N MET A 195 -13.84 4.56 -2.58
CA MET A 195 -13.41 4.53 -1.18
C MET A 195 -13.32 3.09 -0.66
N ARG A 196 -14.30 2.23 -0.95
CA ARG A 196 -14.22 0.80 -0.61
C ARG A 196 -12.97 0.14 -1.20
N ALA A 197 -12.67 0.40 -2.47
CA ALA A 197 -11.46 -0.10 -3.12
C ALA A 197 -10.17 0.47 -2.49
N ALA A 198 -10.17 1.75 -2.09
CA ALA A 198 -9.03 2.36 -1.40
C ALA A 198 -8.78 1.69 -0.04
N LEU A 199 -9.82 1.44 0.75
CA LEU A 199 -9.71 0.75 2.05
C LEU A 199 -9.32 -0.72 1.90
N HIS A 200 -9.81 -1.42 0.88
CA HIS A 200 -9.34 -2.77 0.57
C HIS A 200 -7.85 -2.80 0.24
N LYS A 201 -7.40 -1.87 -0.61
CA LYS A 201 -5.97 -1.73 -0.94
C LYS A 201 -5.15 -1.40 0.31
N ALA A 202 -5.63 -0.44 1.10
CA ALA A 202 -5.00 -0.03 2.35
C ALA A 202 -4.84 -1.23 3.29
N ARG A 203 -5.91 -1.99 3.53
CA ARG A 203 -5.91 -3.22 4.33
C ARG A 203 -4.91 -4.24 3.79
N ALA A 204 -4.91 -4.51 2.49
CA ALA A 204 -3.95 -5.43 1.87
C ALA A 204 -2.49 -5.03 2.11
N GLN A 205 -2.17 -3.74 1.98
CA GLN A 205 -0.83 -3.23 2.28
C GLN A 205 -0.44 -3.43 3.76
N ARG A 206 -1.38 -3.26 4.69
CA ARG A 206 -1.15 -3.46 6.13
C ARG A 206 -0.98 -4.93 6.50
N VAL A 207 -1.73 -5.82 5.86
CA VAL A 207 -1.53 -7.28 5.97
C VAL A 207 -0.14 -7.66 5.46
N ALA A 208 0.27 -7.17 4.28
CA ALA A 208 1.59 -7.43 3.73
C ALA A 208 2.72 -6.93 4.66
N ARG A 209 2.58 -5.71 5.22
CA ARG A 209 3.49 -5.18 6.25
C ARG A 209 3.64 -6.13 7.43
N VAL A 210 2.53 -6.63 7.97
CA VAL A 210 2.55 -7.59 9.09
C VAL A 210 3.30 -8.86 8.71
N LEU A 211 3.08 -9.39 7.51
CA LEU A 211 3.80 -10.59 7.04
C LEU A 211 5.31 -10.32 6.89
N ASN A 212 5.69 -9.15 6.38
CA ASN A 212 7.10 -8.78 6.21
C ASN A 212 7.85 -8.62 7.53
N ALA A 213 7.17 -8.25 8.60
CA ALA A 213 7.77 -8.15 9.93
C ALA A 213 8.08 -9.52 10.55
N ILE A 214 7.40 -10.59 10.13
CA ILE A 214 7.50 -11.93 10.75
C ILE A 214 8.16 -12.98 9.86
N LEU A 215 8.24 -12.74 8.55
CA LEU A 215 8.90 -13.60 7.57
C LEU A 215 10.22 -12.94 7.15
N PRO A 216 11.26 -12.97 8.01
CA PRO A 216 12.57 -12.44 7.62
C PRO A 216 13.15 -13.31 6.49
N GLY A 217 13.91 -12.68 5.60
CA GLY A 217 14.67 -13.41 4.59
C GLY A 217 13.89 -13.76 3.32
N LEU A 218 12.64 -13.32 3.19
CA LEU A 218 11.96 -13.33 1.88
C LEU A 218 12.85 -12.61 0.87
N GLU A 219 13.08 -13.24 -0.29
CA GLU A 219 13.82 -12.60 -1.37
C GLU A 219 13.17 -11.27 -1.79
N GLN A 220 11.84 -11.24 -1.74
CA GLN A 220 11.05 -10.03 -1.93
C GLN A 220 10.02 -9.89 -0.82
N PRO A 221 9.84 -8.68 -0.27
CA PRO A 221 8.75 -8.44 0.66
C PRO A 221 7.41 -8.82 0.03
N ALA A 222 6.54 -9.45 0.82
CA ALA A 222 5.16 -9.65 0.47
C ALA A 222 4.54 -8.30 0.05
N ALA A 223 3.72 -8.35 -1.00
CA ALA A 223 3.09 -7.18 -1.61
C ALA A 223 1.59 -7.18 -1.32
N GLY A 224 1.04 -6.00 -1.02
CA GLY A 224 -0.39 -5.77 -0.82
C GLY A 224 -0.94 -4.79 -1.85
N GLY A 225 -2.06 -5.13 -2.48
CA GLY A 225 -2.62 -4.36 -3.59
C GLY A 225 -4.04 -4.74 -3.96
N MET A 226 -4.37 -4.53 -5.24
CA MET A 226 -5.66 -4.86 -5.83
C MET A 226 -5.43 -5.53 -7.18
N SER A 227 -6.24 -6.53 -7.51
CA SER A 227 -6.28 -7.15 -8.83
C SER A 227 -7.73 -7.42 -9.20
N ASN A 228 -8.16 -6.99 -10.40
CA ASN A 228 -9.53 -7.10 -10.88
C ASN A 228 -10.59 -6.61 -9.87
N ALA A 229 -10.34 -5.45 -9.25
CA ALA A 229 -11.15 -4.85 -8.18
C ALA A 229 -11.27 -5.68 -6.88
N THR A 230 -10.45 -6.71 -6.71
CA THR A 230 -10.40 -7.56 -5.51
C THR A 230 -9.10 -7.31 -4.74
N PRO A 231 -9.11 -7.22 -3.39
CA PRO A 231 -7.89 -7.12 -2.60
C PRO A 231 -6.96 -8.32 -2.86
N LEU A 232 -5.66 -8.05 -2.89
CA LEU A 232 -4.61 -9.02 -3.16
C LEU A 232 -3.48 -8.84 -2.15
N VAL A 233 -3.04 -9.93 -1.52
CA VAL A 233 -1.73 -10.03 -0.87
C VAL A 233 -0.99 -11.20 -1.48
N GLU A 234 0.30 -11.05 -1.76
CA GLU A 234 1.09 -12.08 -2.42
C GLU A 234 2.55 -12.08 -1.98
N SER A 235 3.19 -13.24 -2.15
CA SER A 235 4.63 -13.40 -1.97
C SER A 235 5.14 -14.42 -2.98
N PHE A 236 6.17 -14.04 -3.74
CA PHE A 236 6.81 -14.87 -4.74
C PHE A 236 8.32 -14.78 -4.60
N GLU A 237 8.97 -15.93 -4.70
CA GLU A 237 10.41 -16.05 -4.54
C GLU A 237 10.98 -16.85 -5.69
N TYR A 238 12.13 -16.41 -6.16
CA TYR A 238 12.83 -17.06 -7.25
C TYR A 238 13.52 -18.32 -6.74
N VAL A 239 13.42 -19.38 -7.52
CA VAL A 239 14.09 -20.64 -7.25
C VAL A 239 14.56 -21.28 -8.56
N TYR A 240 15.74 -21.89 -8.50
CA TYR A 240 16.13 -22.89 -9.47
C TYR A 240 15.95 -24.26 -8.83
N THR A 241 15.05 -25.09 -9.36
CA THR A 241 14.79 -26.43 -8.84
C THR A 241 14.24 -27.31 -9.95
N ARG A 242 14.46 -28.63 -9.85
CA ARG A 242 14.03 -29.61 -10.87
C ARG A 242 14.49 -29.24 -12.29
N GLY A 243 15.66 -28.60 -12.40
CA GLY A 243 16.22 -28.16 -13.68
C GLY A 243 15.57 -26.90 -14.27
N MET A 244 14.68 -26.22 -13.55
CA MET A 244 13.89 -25.11 -14.06
C MET A 244 14.13 -23.81 -13.27
N HIS A 245 14.07 -22.68 -13.97
CA HIS A 245 14.01 -21.35 -13.35
C HIS A 245 12.55 -20.90 -13.24
N LEU A 246 12.08 -20.63 -12.03
CA LEU A 246 10.71 -20.16 -11.80
C LEU A 246 10.61 -19.27 -10.56
N HIS A 247 9.48 -18.55 -10.43
CA HIS A 247 9.02 -18.10 -9.13
C HIS A 247 8.01 -19.09 -8.57
N LEU A 248 8.17 -19.42 -7.29
CA LEU A 248 7.16 -20.12 -6.51
C LEU A 248 6.60 -19.19 -5.46
N GLY A 249 5.32 -19.37 -5.12
CA GLY A 249 4.71 -18.47 -4.16
C GLY A 249 3.21 -18.67 -4.00
N TRP A 250 2.60 -17.65 -3.44
CA TRP A 250 1.18 -17.66 -3.14
C TRP A 250 0.54 -16.29 -3.34
N GLN A 251 -0.77 -16.32 -3.59
CA GLN A 251 -1.63 -15.14 -3.67
C GLN A 251 -2.89 -15.37 -2.85
N LEU A 252 -3.21 -14.47 -1.94
CA LEU A 252 -4.55 -14.35 -1.38
C LEU A 252 -5.28 -13.24 -2.13
N GLN A 253 -6.16 -13.61 -3.07
CA GLN A 253 -6.99 -12.68 -3.82
C GLN A 253 -8.47 -12.86 -3.45
N GLY A 254 -9.01 -11.92 -2.68
CA GLY A 254 -10.35 -12.04 -2.11
C GLY A 254 -10.45 -13.31 -1.26
N ASP A 255 -11.48 -14.12 -1.46
CA ASP A 255 -11.67 -15.37 -0.72
C ASP A 255 -10.84 -16.56 -1.26
N GLN A 256 -9.86 -16.33 -2.13
CA GLN A 256 -9.06 -17.39 -2.74
C GLN A 256 -7.60 -17.33 -2.29
N PHE A 257 -7.14 -18.36 -1.59
CA PHE A 257 -5.72 -18.62 -1.41
C PHE A 257 -5.23 -19.48 -2.57
N ARG A 258 -4.22 -18.99 -3.30
CA ARG A 258 -3.67 -19.62 -4.50
C ARG A 258 -2.22 -20.01 -4.25
N ARG A 259 -1.86 -21.24 -4.62
CA ARG A 259 -0.47 -21.66 -4.79
C ARG A 259 -0.13 -21.58 -6.26
N ALA A 260 0.96 -20.93 -6.59
CA ALA A 260 1.28 -20.56 -7.95
C ALA A 260 2.76 -20.73 -8.29
N ALA A 261 2.99 -21.08 -9.55
CA ALA A 261 4.30 -21.08 -10.19
C ALA A 261 4.29 -20.13 -11.40
N VAL A 262 5.39 -19.39 -11.56
CA VAL A 262 5.66 -18.54 -12.71
C VAL A 262 6.90 -19.06 -13.41
N TYR A 263 6.70 -19.70 -14.55
CA TYR A 263 7.80 -20.30 -15.33
C TYR A 263 8.52 -19.25 -16.19
N HIS A 264 9.86 -19.24 -16.13
CA HIS A 264 10.69 -18.32 -16.94
C HIS A 264 11.24 -18.93 -18.22
N ASP A 265 11.15 -20.24 -18.37
CA ASP A 265 11.61 -20.91 -19.60
C ASP A 265 10.78 -20.44 -20.79
N GLN A 266 11.44 -19.90 -21.82
CA GLN A 266 10.80 -19.38 -23.02
C GLN A 266 10.04 -20.46 -23.80
N SER A 267 10.46 -21.72 -23.72
CA SER A 267 9.77 -22.85 -24.37
C SER A 267 8.43 -23.19 -23.69
N ILE A 268 8.32 -22.89 -22.39
CA ILE A 268 7.14 -23.16 -21.56
C ILE A 268 6.25 -21.91 -21.46
N SER A 269 6.84 -20.72 -21.46
CA SER A 269 6.12 -19.45 -21.42
C SER A 269 5.46 -19.15 -22.77
N GLY A 270 4.30 -18.50 -22.77
CA GLY A 270 3.65 -18.08 -24.01
C GLY A 270 2.13 -18.07 -23.96
N ARG A 271 1.53 -17.40 -24.94
CA ARG A 271 0.07 -17.24 -25.07
C ARG A 271 -0.59 -18.33 -25.93
N SER A 272 0.20 -19.20 -26.57
CA SER A 272 -0.31 -20.26 -27.44
C SER A 272 -0.99 -21.38 -26.63
N GLN A 273 -1.84 -22.17 -27.27
CA GLN A 273 -2.40 -23.37 -26.63
C GLN A 273 -1.33 -24.41 -26.31
N GLU A 274 -0.28 -24.50 -27.13
CA GLU A 274 0.83 -25.43 -26.93
C GLU A 274 1.64 -25.08 -25.68
N SER A 275 2.09 -23.83 -25.54
CA SER A 275 2.79 -23.37 -24.33
C SER A 275 1.92 -23.54 -23.08
N ARG A 276 0.60 -23.36 -23.21
CA ARG A 276 -0.35 -23.65 -22.12
C ARG A 276 -0.36 -25.13 -21.74
N ARG A 277 -0.44 -26.05 -22.72
CA ARG A 277 -0.42 -27.50 -22.45
C ARG A 277 0.90 -27.92 -21.81
N LEU A 278 2.03 -27.45 -22.33
CA LEU A 278 3.35 -27.69 -21.75
C LEU A 278 3.42 -27.23 -20.29
N ARG A 279 2.89 -26.04 -19.97
CA ARG A 279 2.76 -25.59 -18.57
C ARG A 279 1.92 -26.51 -17.72
N GLU A 280 0.78 -26.99 -18.22
CA GLU A 280 -0.09 -27.93 -17.50
C GLU A 280 0.61 -29.28 -17.29
N ASP A 281 1.34 -29.78 -18.29
CA ASP A 281 2.11 -31.04 -18.22
C ASP A 281 3.22 -30.96 -17.17
N VAL A 282 4.08 -29.93 -17.24
CA VAL A 282 5.14 -29.69 -16.24
C VAL A 282 4.56 -29.50 -14.83
N SER A 283 3.42 -28.82 -14.72
CA SER A 283 2.76 -28.63 -13.42
C SER A 283 2.17 -29.93 -12.86
N ARG A 284 1.80 -30.90 -13.71
CA ARG A 284 1.38 -32.24 -13.29
C ARG A 284 2.56 -33.11 -12.85
N GLU A 285 3.74 -32.90 -13.45
CA GLU A 285 4.97 -33.58 -13.04
C GLU A 285 5.49 -33.07 -11.69
N HIS A 286 5.16 -31.83 -11.32
CA HIS A 286 5.57 -31.19 -10.07
C HIS A 286 4.38 -30.74 -9.21
N PRO A 287 3.54 -31.67 -8.72
CA PRO A 287 2.40 -31.32 -7.88
C PRO A 287 2.80 -30.67 -6.54
N GLU A 288 4.04 -30.90 -6.07
CA GLU A 288 4.60 -30.33 -4.85
C GLU A 288 4.70 -28.80 -4.88
N PHE A 289 4.74 -28.17 -6.06
CA PHE A 289 4.71 -26.70 -6.17
C PHE A 289 3.35 -26.08 -5.82
N TYR A 290 2.31 -26.91 -5.73
CA TYR A 290 0.92 -26.50 -5.56
C TYR A 290 0.27 -27.07 -4.30
N SER A 291 1.04 -27.62 -3.37
CA SER A 291 0.55 -28.11 -2.08
C SER A 291 0.08 -26.96 -1.20
N PHE A 292 -1.06 -27.17 -0.52
CA PHE A 292 -1.62 -26.20 0.40
C PHE A 292 -1.18 -26.51 1.84
N PRO A 293 -0.66 -25.52 2.57
CA PRO A 293 -0.35 -25.66 3.99
C PRO A 293 -1.53 -26.18 4.82
N ALA A 294 -1.22 -26.90 5.91
CA ALA A 294 -2.20 -27.50 6.82
C ALA A 294 -3.33 -26.59 7.34
N PRO A 295 -3.14 -25.28 7.67
CA PRO A 295 -4.24 -24.44 8.15
C PRO A 295 -5.28 -24.13 7.06
N LEU A 296 -5.00 -24.47 5.79
CA LEU A 296 -5.89 -24.20 4.68
C LEU A 296 -6.73 -25.43 4.32
N PRO A 297 -7.93 -25.22 3.75
CA PRO A 297 -8.71 -26.31 3.17
C PRO A 297 -7.90 -27.08 2.14
N GLN A 298 -8.16 -28.38 2.04
CA GLN A 298 -7.49 -29.25 1.05
C GLN A 298 -8.36 -29.50 -0.19
N THR A 299 -9.65 -29.14 -0.13
CA THR A 299 -10.56 -29.24 -1.27
C THR A 299 -10.30 -28.10 -2.25
N LEU A 300 -9.84 -28.46 -3.45
CA LEU A 300 -9.58 -27.50 -4.53
C LEU A 300 -10.84 -26.74 -4.93
N GLY A 301 -10.67 -25.44 -5.17
CA GLY A 301 -11.67 -24.60 -5.79
C GLY A 301 -11.63 -24.68 -7.31
N GLY A 302 -12.80 -24.51 -7.93
CA GLY A 302 -12.95 -24.50 -9.39
C GLY A 302 -13.18 -25.89 -9.99
N ARG A 303 -13.35 -25.93 -11.31
CA ARG A 303 -13.61 -27.18 -12.07
C ARG A 303 -12.37 -27.75 -12.75
N LYS A 304 -11.33 -26.93 -12.90
CA LYS A 304 -10.09 -27.30 -13.60
C LYS A 304 -9.05 -27.68 -12.57
N GLU A 305 -8.22 -28.66 -12.93
CA GLU A 305 -7.08 -29.03 -12.10
C GLU A 305 -6.09 -27.86 -11.95
N PHE A 306 -5.78 -27.18 -13.05
CA PHE A 306 -4.95 -25.97 -13.06
C PHE A 306 -5.69 -24.78 -13.67
N ASN A 307 -5.41 -23.61 -13.12
CA ASN A 307 -5.82 -22.32 -13.65
C ASN A 307 -4.59 -21.54 -14.13
N HIS A 308 -4.80 -20.58 -15.02
CA HIS A 308 -3.69 -19.93 -15.71
C HIS A 308 -3.94 -18.44 -15.92
N PHE A 309 -2.85 -17.69 -15.87
CA PHE A 309 -2.74 -16.38 -16.51
C PHE A 309 -1.58 -16.44 -17.50
N ALA A 310 -1.84 -16.06 -18.75
CA ALA A 310 -0.78 -15.98 -19.74
C ALA A 310 0.17 -14.81 -19.37
N PRO A 311 1.47 -14.90 -19.68
CA PRO A 311 2.11 -15.95 -20.46
C PRO A 311 2.67 -17.13 -19.66
N SER A 312 2.85 -17.02 -18.34
CA SER A 312 3.71 -17.95 -17.59
C SER A 312 3.14 -18.45 -16.26
N PHE A 313 1.97 -17.93 -15.84
CA PHE A 313 1.43 -18.14 -14.51
C PHE A 313 0.49 -19.34 -14.48
N VAL A 314 0.74 -20.27 -13.55
CA VAL A 314 -0.11 -21.44 -13.29
C VAL A 314 -0.44 -21.49 -11.81
N TYR A 315 -1.66 -21.86 -11.46
CA TYR A 315 -2.06 -21.95 -10.05
C TYR A 315 -3.16 -22.97 -9.78
N LYS A 316 -3.16 -23.46 -8.53
CA LYS A 316 -4.30 -24.09 -7.86
C LYS A 316 -4.82 -23.12 -6.79
N TYR A 317 -6.07 -23.25 -6.38
CA TYR A 317 -6.59 -22.43 -5.29
C TYR A 317 -7.58 -23.17 -4.40
N VAL A 318 -7.75 -22.66 -3.19
CA VAL A 318 -8.77 -23.07 -2.22
C VAL A 318 -9.53 -21.85 -1.73
N LYS A 319 -10.76 -22.06 -1.25
CA LYS A 319 -11.64 -20.98 -0.77
C LYS A 319 -11.45 -20.76 0.73
N THR A 320 -11.12 -19.54 1.12
CA THR A 320 -10.75 -19.15 2.49
C THR A 320 -11.46 -17.85 2.92
N PRO A 321 -12.80 -17.78 2.89
CA PRO A 321 -13.56 -16.53 3.15
C PRO A 321 -13.45 -16.02 4.59
N SER A 322 -13.01 -16.87 5.52
CA SER A 322 -12.84 -16.52 6.94
C SER A 322 -11.39 -16.60 7.42
N LEU A 323 -10.42 -16.63 6.49
CA LEU A 323 -9.00 -16.71 6.83
C LEU A 323 -8.63 -15.59 7.81
N THR A 324 -8.03 -15.97 8.92
CA THR A 324 -7.49 -15.06 9.92
C THR A 324 -6.07 -14.64 9.58
N ILE A 325 -5.59 -13.57 10.23
CA ILE A 325 -4.19 -13.17 10.13
C ILE A 325 -3.29 -14.33 10.63
N ALA A 326 -3.60 -14.95 11.77
CA ALA A 326 -2.86 -16.09 12.31
C ALA A 326 -2.68 -17.23 11.29
N GLU A 327 -3.77 -17.66 10.67
CA GLU A 327 -3.75 -18.75 9.68
C GLU A 327 -2.96 -18.35 8.43
N LEU A 328 -3.10 -17.10 7.97
CA LEU A 328 -2.33 -16.59 6.84
C LEU A 328 -0.83 -16.57 7.15
N ARG A 329 -0.43 -16.19 8.37
CA ARG A 329 0.97 -16.20 8.82
C ARG A 329 1.54 -17.61 8.76
N VAL A 330 0.84 -18.60 9.32
CA VAL A 330 1.27 -20.00 9.30
C VAL A 330 1.35 -20.52 7.87
N ALA A 331 0.36 -20.23 7.02
CA ALA A 331 0.36 -20.63 5.63
C ALA A 331 1.55 -20.01 4.86
N ALA A 332 1.79 -18.71 5.03
CA ALA A 332 2.88 -18.01 4.36
C ALA A 332 4.26 -18.51 4.81
N ALA A 333 4.45 -18.77 6.12
CA ALA A 333 5.68 -19.35 6.66
C ALA A 333 5.94 -20.76 6.13
N SER A 334 4.91 -21.60 6.06
CA SER A 334 5.01 -22.95 5.50
C SER A 334 5.43 -22.91 4.04
N VAL A 335 4.83 -22.03 3.23
CA VAL A 335 5.18 -21.88 1.82
C VAL A 335 6.63 -21.40 1.66
N HIS A 336 7.06 -20.42 2.47
CA HIS A 336 8.44 -19.95 2.44
C HIS A 336 9.43 -21.08 2.77
N ALA A 337 9.17 -21.86 3.82
CA ALA A 337 10.01 -22.99 4.20
C ALA A 337 10.10 -24.08 3.11
N GLU A 338 8.99 -24.37 2.42
CA GLU A 338 8.97 -25.27 1.25
C GLU A 338 9.87 -24.74 0.12
N ILE A 339 9.79 -23.44 -0.17
CA ILE A 339 10.62 -22.81 -1.22
C ILE A 339 12.10 -22.87 -0.87
N GLU A 340 12.46 -22.61 0.40
CA GLU A 340 13.84 -22.74 0.87
C GLU A 340 14.36 -24.18 0.74
N GLN A 341 13.51 -25.18 1.01
CA GLN A 341 13.87 -26.58 0.76
C GLN A 341 14.16 -26.83 -0.73
N PHE A 342 13.29 -26.37 -1.63
CA PHE A 342 13.51 -26.52 -3.07
C PHE A 342 14.77 -25.80 -3.55
N ARG A 343 15.08 -24.65 -2.96
CA ARG A 343 16.31 -23.87 -3.23
C ARG A 343 17.56 -24.63 -2.79
N ALA A 344 17.52 -25.26 -1.61
CA ALA A 344 18.63 -26.08 -1.12
C ALA A 344 18.88 -27.31 -2.00
N GLU A 345 17.83 -27.93 -2.54
CA GLU A 345 17.92 -29.07 -3.46
C GLU A 345 18.47 -28.69 -4.84
N GLY A 346 18.32 -27.43 -5.26
CA GLY A 346 18.63 -26.96 -6.60
C GLY A 346 19.91 -26.13 -6.74
N ALA A 347 20.81 -26.09 -5.74
CA ALA A 347 21.90 -25.12 -5.62
C ALA A 347 23.03 -25.12 -6.70
N ALA A 348 22.80 -25.66 -7.90
CA ALA A 348 23.82 -25.84 -8.93
C ALA A 348 23.78 -24.84 -10.12
N ALA A 349 22.81 -23.93 -10.22
CA ALA A 349 22.76 -22.98 -11.34
C ALA A 349 22.54 -21.53 -10.92
N ASP A 350 23.31 -20.63 -11.53
CA ASP A 350 23.16 -19.19 -11.36
C ASP A 350 21.84 -18.68 -11.93
N ARG A 351 21.29 -17.62 -11.32
CA ARG A 351 20.11 -16.94 -11.84
C ARG A 351 20.42 -16.30 -13.20
N PRO A 352 19.65 -16.59 -14.27
CA PRO A 352 19.84 -15.95 -15.56
C PRO A 352 19.66 -14.43 -15.45
N ALA A 353 20.48 -13.65 -16.16
CA ALA A 353 20.40 -12.19 -16.16
C ALA A 353 19.03 -11.66 -16.63
N GLU A 354 18.31 -12.46 -17.42
CA GLU A 354 16.99 -12.14 -17.98
C GLU A 354 15.82 -12.57 -17.09
N ALA A 355 16.06 -13.36 -16.02
CA ALA A 355 15.00 -13.78 -15.10
C ALA A 355 14.49 -12.54 -14.36
N THR A 356 13.27 -12.10 -14.68
CA THR A 356 12.66 -10.92 -14.07
C THR A 356 12.79 -11.00 -12.56
N ARG A 357 13.17 -9.89 -11.92
CA ARG A 357 13.28 -9.86 -10.47
C ARG A 357 11.92 -10.13 -9.84
N LYS A 358 10.87 -9.48 -10.32
CA LYS A 358 9.50 -9.62 -9.79
C LYS A 358 8.69 -10.65 -10.59
N ALA A 359 7.88 -11.43 -9.89
CA ALA A 359 6.77 -12.14 -10.52
C ALA A 359 5.83 -11.11 -11.20
N PRO A 360 5.33 -11.39 -12.41
CA PRO A 360 4.55 -10.46 -13.22
C PRO A 360 3.14 -10.19 -12.66
#